data_AF-A0A2T1LTD6-F1
#
_entry.id   AF-A0A2T1LTD6-F1
#
_cell.length_a   1.000
_cell.length_b   1.000
_cell.length_c   1.000
_cell.angle_alpha   90.00
_cell.angle_beta   90.00
_cell.angle_gamma   90.00
#
_symmetry.space_group_name_H-M   'P 1'
#
loop_
_entity.id
_entity.type
_entity.pdbx_description
1 polymer ?
#
loop_
_entity_poly.entity_id
_entity_poly.type
_entity_poly.pdbx_seq_one_letter_code
_entity_poly.pdbx_strand_id
1 'polypeptide(L)'
;MPIERHRRRLANGEERVYTYAVSNDGADRRALSIRSDDSSVSDHCYRNTEKRRIVAALLANSSLLVVSEPGGGKTFLAEVVIDDLLSQGFAVAAPAIGTVKQMLLEIAGDLSIDTETIEGKTMTSQQLQDAIADWLLDNLAFLVLDNAHRFPVSLRCWLEKLHLQGQPMLLLATFPPARDIFLKLPRIELEPLSDRSIREIMQDEAAALGLELSTGQSADMQQRAVGNPMLARRVVREEYLGLEGNNYDHTQWIDGTPLLIAVLMCFMILRFLGLGFNNTSLYLLGGILTVAIGIVRLMIYSLPRQSNRLGR
;
A
#
# COMPACT_ATOMS: atom_id res chain seq x y z
N MET A 1 -18.87 -11.12 28.68
CA MET A 1 -17.60 -11.75 28.29
C MET A 1 -16.50 -11.20 29.18
N PRO A 2 -16.11 -11.92 30.24
CA PRO A 2 -14.94 -11.57 31.04
C PRO A 2 -13.66 -11.63 30.18
N ILE A 3 -12.77 -10.64 30.38
CA ILE A 3 -11.45 -10.60 29.74
C ILE A 3 -10.44 -11.04 30.79
N GLU A 4 -9.71 -12.12 30.51
CA GLU A 4 -8.64 -12.62 31.37
C GLU A 4 -7.27 -12.30 30.76
N ARG A 5 -6.35 -11.85 31.61
CA ARG A 5 -4.95 -11.57 31.23
C ARG A 5 -4.05 -12.58 31.91
N HIS A 6 -3.34 -13.38 31.12
CA HIS A 6 -2.40 -14.36 31.61
C HIS A 6 -0.98 -13.93 31.26
N ARG A 7 -0.10 -13.84 32.27
CA ARG A 7 1.33 -13.62 32.04
C ARG A 7 2.01 -14.97 32.00
N ARG A 8 2.70 -15.28 30.91
CA ARG A 8 3.52 -16.49 30.81
C ARG A 8 4.94 -16.10 30.49
N ARG A 9 5.87 -16.64 31.27
CA ARG A 9 7.29 -16.55 31.00
C ARG A 9 7.69 -17.67 30.04
N LEU A 10 8.28 -17.31 28.92
CA LEU A 10 8.73 -18.24 27.89
C LEU A 10 10.11 -18.81 28.26
N ALA A 11 10.52 -19.88 27.57
CA ALA A 11 11.77 -20.58 27.83
C ALA A 11 13.03 -19.71 27.60
N ASN A 12 12.90 -18.64 26.82
CA ASN A 12 13.93 -17.62 26.58
C ASN A 12 13.98 -16.51 27.65
N GLY A 13 13.11 -16.57 28.67
CA GLY A 13 13.09 -15.61 29.78
C GLY A 13 12.15 -14.40 29.58
N GLU A 14 11.63 -14.19 28.37
CA GLU A 14 10.65 -13.14 28.04
C GLU A 14 9.30 -13.38 28.72
N GLU A 15 8.67 -12.32 29.22
CA GLU A 15 7.29 -12.36 29.71
C GLU A 15 6.32 -11.89 28.63
N ARG A 16 5.37 -12.75 28.22
CA ARG A 16 4.30 -12.38 27.29
C ARG A 16 2.96 -12.30 28.01
N VAL A 17 2.22 -11.23 27.74
CA VAL A 17 0.87 -11.02 28.25
C VAL A 17 -0.14 -11.48 27.21
N TYR A 18 -0.86 -12.55 27.52
CA TYR A 18 -1.93 -13.08 26.69
C TYR A 18 -3.27 -12.54 27.17
N THR A 19 -4.04 -11.92 26.27
CA THR A 19 -5.39 -11.43 26.57
C THR A 19 -6.42 -12.34 25.89
N TYR A 20 -7.27 -12.98 26.68
CA TYR A 20 -8.32 -13.88 26.21
C TYR A 20 -9.71 -13.30 26.52
N ALA A 21 -10.64 -13.43 25.58
CA ALA A 21 -12.06 -13.37 25.89
C ALA A 21 -12.51 -14.77 26.34
N VAL A 22 -13.09 -14.86 27.52
CA VAL A 22 -13.61 -16.11 28.08
C VAL A 22 -15.14 -16.09 28.00
N SER A 23 -15.73 -17.16 27.48
CA SER A 23 -17.19 -17.35 27.52
C SER A 23 -17.68 -17.50 28.97
N ASN A 24 -18.93 -17.14 29.28
CA ASN A 24 -19.44 -17.18 30.66
C ASN A 24 -19.40 -18.60 31.29
N ASP A 25 -19.31 -19.65 30.47
CA ASP A 25 -19.22 -21.05 30.92
C ASP A 25 -17.76 -21.56 31.05
N GLY A 26 -16.75 -20.70 30.85
CA GLY A 26 -15.33 -21.03 31.05
C GLY A 26 -14.70 -21.98 30.02
N ALA A 27 -15.49 -22.61 29.16
CA ALA A 27 -15.04 -23.64 28.21
C ALA A 27 -14.32 -23.06 26.97
N ASP A 28 -14.73 -21.89 26.49
CA ASP A 28 -14.17 -21.29 25.27
C ASP A 28 -13.31 -20.05 25.56
N ARG A 29 -12.06 -20.11 25.09
CA ARG A 29 -11.07 -19.02 25.18
C ARG A 29 -10.70 -18.55 23.77
N ARG A 30 -11.06 -17.31 23.43
CA ARG A 30 -10.70 -16.68 22.14
C ARG A 30 -9.57 -15.67 22.36
N ALA A 31 -8.43 -15.88 21.72
CA ALA A 31 -7.29 -14.96 21.81
C ALA A 31 -7.59 -13.66 21.06
N LEU A 32 -7.41 -12.51 21.72
CA LEU A 32 -7.79 -11.20 21.17
C LEU A 32 -6.61 -10.37 20.63
N SER A 33 -5.37 -10.66 21.03
CA SER A 33 -4.14 -10.13 20.39
C SER A 33 -2.88 -10.60 21.13
N ILE A 34 -1.76 -10.65 20.41
CA ILE A 34 -0.40 -10.77 20.95
C ILE A 34 0.22 -9.38 20.79
N ARG A 35 0.59 -8.72 21.89
CA ARG A 35 1.53 -7.59 21.85
C ARG A 35 2.85 -8.10 22.40
N SER A 36 3.87 -8.11 21.54
CA SER A 36 5.27 -8.27 21.92
C SER A 36 5.86 -6.87 22.11
N ASP A 37 6.35 -6.57 23.31
CA ASP A 37 6.92 -5.27 23.70
C ASP A 37 8.42 -5.13 23.37
N ASP A 38 9.02 -6.02 22.57
CA ASP A 38 10.43 -5.91 22.14
C ASP A 38 10.54 -5.96 20.61
N SER A 39 10.46 -4.79 19.97
CA SER A 39 10.76 -4.60 18.55
C SER A 39 12.21 -4.17 18.38
N SER A 40 13.14 -5.11 18.41
CA SER A 40 14.50 -4.93 17.89
C SER A 40 14.76 -5.89 16.72
N VAL A 41 13.79 -6.00 15.81
CA VAL A 41 14.08 -6.51 14.47
C VAL A 41 14.73 -5.34 13.74
N SER A 42 16.01 -5.46 13.38
CA SER A 42 16.61 -4.55 12.41
C SER A 42 15.89 -4.77 11.08
N ASP A 43 14.76 -4.08 10.88
CA ASP A 43 13.90 -4.28 9.72
C ASP A 43 14.67 -3.84 8.47
N HIS A 44 15.14 -4.84 7.72
CA HIS A 44 15.88 -4.60 6.49
C HIS A 44 14.99 -3.85 5.49
N CYS A 45 15.39 -2.64 5.08
CA CYS A 45 14.63 -1.88 4.09
C CYS A 45 14.80 -2.49 2.68
N TYR A 46 13.83 -3.31 2.26
CA TYR A 46 13.80 -3.92 0.92
C TYR A 46 13.64 -2.90 -0.22
N ARG A 47 13.19 -1.67 0.08
CA ARG A 47 12.92 -0.58 -0.87
C ARG A 47 13.95 0.56 -0.77
N ASN A 48 15.22 0.22 -0.61
CA ASN A 48 16.30 1.19 -0.44
C ASN A 48 16.45 2.16 -1.63
N THR A 49 16.19 1.69 -2.85
CA THR A 49 16.28 2.54 -4.05
C THR A 49 15.20 3.61 -4.05
N GLU A 50 13.96 3.23 -3.73
CA GLU A 50 12.82 4.13 -3.60
C GLU A 50 13.01 5.10 -2.44
N LYS A 51 13.48 4.60 -1.28
CA LYS A 51 13.85 5.44 -0.12
C LYS A 51 14.81 6.56 -0.54
N ARG A 52 15.94 6.20 -1.18
CA ARG A 52 16.96 7.18 -1.60
C ARG A 52 16.39 8.21 -2.59
N ARG A 53 15.55 7.78 -3.54
CA ARG A 53 14.89 8.69 -4.49
C ARG A 53 13.95 9.66 -3.79
N ILE A 54 13.17 9.17 -2.83
CA ILE A 54 12.23 9.98 -2.05
C ILE A 54 12.99 11.03 -1.23
N VAL A 55 14.01 10.61 -0.47
CA VAL A 55 14.81 11.51 0.36
C VAL A 55 15.51 12.55 -0.51
N ALA A 56 16.15 12.14 -1.61
CA ALA A 56 16.81 13.08 -2.52
C ALA A 56 15.85 14.12 -3.12
N ALA A 57 14.63 13.72 -3.47
CA ALA A 57 13.62 14.63 -4.00
C ALA A 57 13.09 15.59 -2.94
N LEU A 58 12.86 15.12 -1.70
CA LEU A 58 12.47 15.99 -0.59
C LEU A 58 13.55 17.02 -0.29
N LEU A 59 14.82 16.60 -0.21
CA LEU A 59 15.96 17.50 -0.01
C LEU A 59 16.14 18.50 -1.17
N ALA A 60 15.65 18.18 -2.36
CA ALA A 60 15.59 19.10 -3.50
C ALA A 60 14.36 20.03 -3.47
N ASN A 61 13.68 20.16 -2.33
CA ASN A 61 12.44 20.92 -2.14
C ASN A 61 11.31 20.49 -3.07
N SER A 62 11.27 19.20 -3.44
CA SER A 62 10.20 18.66 -4.28
C SER A 62 9.18 17.90 -3.45
N SER A 63 7.91 18.02 -3.84
CA SER A 63 6.83 17.22 -3.28
C SER A 63 6.61 15.95 -4.10
N LEU A 64 6.33 14.81 -3.46
CA LEU A 64 6.16 13.52 -4.13
C LEU A 64 4.89 12.78 -3.69
N LEU A 65 4.33 12.00 -4.60
CA LEU A 65 3.25 11.05 -4.33
C LEU A 65 3.75 9.62 -4.52
N VAL A 66 3.70 8.81 -3.47
CA VAL A 66 3.97 7.36 -3.52
C VAL A 66 2.65 6.61 -3.57
N VAL A 67 2.46 5.80 -4.62
CA VAL A 67 1.26 4.98 -4.81
C VAL A 67 1.62 3.51 -4.80
N SER A 68 0.81 2.72 -4.10
CA SER A 68 0.89 1.25 -4.18
C SER A 68 -0.45 0.62 -3.82
N GLU A 69 -0.60 -0.66 -4.15
CA GLU A 69 -1.66 -1.51 -3.62
C GLU A 69 -1.64 -1.58 -2.07
N PRO A 70 -2.76 -1.94 -1.41
CA PRO A 70 -2.78 -2.21 0.02
C PRO A 70 -1.71 -3.23 0.41
N GLY A 71 -0.95 -2.96 1.47
CA GLY A 71 0.09 -3.88 1.94
C GLY A 71 1.44 -3.82 1.21
N GLY A 72 1.58 -2.98 0.17
CA GLY A 72 2.84 -2.84 -0.59
C GLY A 72 4.06 -2.27 0.15
N GLY A 73 3.94 -1.99 1.46
CA GLY A 73 5.02 -1.48 2.31
C GLY A 73 5.14 0.05 2.39
N LYS A 74 4.08 0.81 2.05
CA LYS A 74 4.08 2.28 2.10
C LYS A 74 4.36 2.85 3.49
N THR A 75 3.61 2.40 4.50
CA THR A 75 3.75 2.88 5.88
C THR A 75 5.16 2.64 6.41
N PHE A 76 5.69 1.43 6.22
CA PHE A 76 7.08 1.12 6.56
C PHE A 76 8.10 1.99 5.80
N LEU A 77 7.86 2.24 4.50
CA LEU A 77 8.71 3.15 3.73
C LEU A 77 8.66 4.59 4.26
N ALA A 78 7.49 5.05 4.72
CA ALA A 78 7.34 6.37 5.33
C ALA A 78 8.12 6.47 6.63
N GLU A 79 8.01 5.48 7.52
CA GLU A 79 8.77 5.40 8.78
C GLU A 79 10.28 5.49 8.53
N VAL A 80 10.80 4.65 7.62
CA VAL A 80 12.23 4.64 7.29
C VAL A 80 12.70 5.95 6.65
N VAL A 81 11.83 6.68 5.92
CA VAL A 81 12.13 8.02 5.39
C VAL A 81 12.12 9.07 6.49
N ILE A 82 11.17 9.01 7.42
CA ILE A 82 11.10 9.91 8.58
C ILE A 82 12.37 9.77 9.41
N ASP A 83 12.78 8.55 9.75
CA ASP A 83 14.01 8.28 10.50
C ASP A 83 15.26 8.83 9.79
N ASP A 84 15.31 8.71 8.46
CA ASP A 84 16.43 9.21 7.65
C ASP A 84 16.51 10.75 7.67
N LEU A 85 15.37 11.44 7.63
CA LEU A 85 15.30 12.90 7.67
C LEU A 85 15.58 13.44 9.08
N LEU A 86 15.02 12.81 10.11
CA LEU A 86 15.27 13.16 11.51
C LEU A 86 16.73 12.96 11.89
N SER A 87 17.36 11.86 11.45
CA SER A 87 18.79 11.60 11.71
C SER A 87 19.72 12.60 11.02
N GLN A 88 19.26 13.26 9.96
CA GLN A 88 19.94 14.37 9.29
C GLN A 88 19.66 15.74 9.94
N GLY A 89 18.83 15.80 10.98
CA GLY A 89 18.54 17.01 11.75
C GLY A 89 17.43 17.89 11.17
N PHE A 90 16.63 17.37 10.23
CA PHE A 90 15.49 18.12 9.69
C PHE A 90 14.26 17.96 10.58
N ALA A 91 13.43 19.01 10.66
CA ALA A 91 12.11 18.92 11.26
C ALA A 91 11.18 18.12 10.33
N VAL A 92 10.45 17.15 10.88
CA VAL A 92 9.53 16.29 10.13
C VAL A 92 8.22 16.21 10.89
N ALA A 93 7.11 16.46 10.20
CA ALA A 93 5.77 16.24 10.73
C ALA A 93 5.11 15.05 10.05
N ALA A 94 4.63 14.10 10.86
CA ALA A 94 4.09 12.83 10.39
C ALA A 94 2.84 12.42 11.17
N PRO A 95 1.72 13.15 11.02
CA PRO A 95 0.50 12.90 11.78
C PRO A 95 -0.10 11.52 11.46
N ALA A 96 -0.64 10.89 12.48
CA ALA A 96 -1.49 9.73 12.35
C ALA A 96 -2.83 10.09 11.72
N ILE A 97 -3.49 9.10 11.10
CA ILE A 97 -4.81 9.35 10.51
C ILE A 97 -5.82 9.65 11.61
N GLY A 98 -6.43 10.82 11.53
CA GLY A 98 -7.48 11.24 12.44
C GLY A 98 -8.46 12.20 11.80
N THR A 99 -9.15 12.96 12.65
CA THR A 99 -9.89 14.14 12.19
C THR A 99 -8.92 15.22 11.70
N VAL A 100 -9.40 16.15 10.85
CA VAL A 100 -8.57 17.27 10.36
C VAL A 100 -7.93 18.04 11.52
N LYS A 101 -8.70 18.31 12.58
CA LYS A 101 -8.19 19.03 13.74
C LYS A 101 -7.10 18.24 14.48
N GLN A 102 -7.27 16.93 14.66
CA GLN A 102 -6.26 16.08 15.30
C GLN A 102 -4.97 16.04 14.49
N MET A 103 -5.06 15.84 13.17
CA MET A 103 -3.88 15.83 12.30
C MET A 103 -3.14 17.18 12.32
N LEU A 104 -3.87 18.31 12.33
CA LEU A 104 -3.25 19.63 12.42
C LEU A 104 -2.59 19.88 13.78
N LEU A 105 -3.19 19.38 14.87
CA LEU A 105 -2.59 19.47 16.20
C LEU A 105 -1.32 18.61 16.30
N GLU A 106 -1.32 17.42 15.71
CA GLU A 106 -0.13 16.57 15.63
C GLU A 106 0.98 17.23 14.80
N ILE A 107 0.65 17.80 13.63
CA ILE A 107 1.61 18.56 12.83
C ILE A 107 2.17 19.75 13.63
N ALA A 108 1.31 20.52 14.28
CA ALA A 108 1.75 21.64 15.11
C ALA A 108 2.65 21.18 16.27
N GLY A 109 2.31 20.05 16.91
CA GLY A 109 3.13 19.44 17.94
C GLY A 109 4.51 19.01 17.44
N ASP A 110 4.56 18.31 16.31
CA ASP A 110 5.81 17.86 15.67
C ASP A 110 6.72 19.03 15.29
N LEU A 111 6.13 20.14 14.83
CA LEU A 111 6.84 21.36 14.43
C LEU A 111 7.06 22.35 15.59
N SER A 112 6.63 22.02 16.81
CA SER A 112 6.69 22.92 17.99
C SER A 112 6.01 24.28 17.77
N ILE A 113 4.86 24.29 17.11
CA ILE A 113 4.00 25.45 16.86
C ILE A 113 2.96 25.55 17.96
N ASP A 114 2.77 26.75 18.52
CA ASP A 114 1.76 27.00 19.54
C ASP A 114 0.35 26.72 19.03
N THR A 115 -0.38 25.87 19.75
CA THR A 115 -1.77 25.49 19.40
C THR A 115 -2.83 26.35 20.08
N GLU A 116 -2.40 27.32 20.89
CA GLU A 116 -3.25 28.25 21.62
C GLU A 116 -3.03 29.68 21.12
N THR A 117 -4.09 30.47 21.11
CA THR A 117 -3.98 31.90 20.81
C THR A 117 -3.32 32.64 21.97
N ILE A 118 -2.92 33.90 21.74
CA ILE A 118 -2.39 34.81 22.79
C ILE A 118 -3.36 34.94 23.97
N GLU A 119 -4.66 34.73 23.75
CA GLU A 119 -5.71 34.73 24.78
C GLU A 119 -5.86 33.38 25.52
N GLY A 120 -5.02 32.38 25.24
CA GLY A 120 -5.09 31.04 25.83
C GLY A 120 -6.25 30.17 25.32
N LYS A 121 -6.81 30.48 24.15
CA LYS A 121 -7.89 29.66 23.55
C LYS A 121 -7.31 28.70 22.53
N THR A 122 -7.80 27.46 22.50
CA THR A 122 -7.42 26.49 21.47
C THR A 122 -7.73 27.03 20.07
N MET A 123 -6.77 26.97 19.16
CA MET A 123 -6.96 27.41 17.79
C MET A 123 -8.04 26.59 17.06
N THR A 124 -8.74 27.24 16.15
CA THR A 124 -9.63 26.58 15.18
C THR A 124 -8.81 25.87 14.10
N SER A 125 -9.41 24.93 13.37
CA SER A 125 -8.71 24.24 12.27
C SER A 125 -8.16 25.20 11.21
N GLN A 126 -8.88 26.30 10.93
CA GLN A 126 -8.40 27.31 9.97
C GLN A 126 -7.19 28.07 10.52
N GLN A 127 -7.26 28.51 11.78
CA GLN A 127 -6.13 29.17 12.45
C GLN A 127 -4.89 28.27 12.53
N LEU A 128 -5.07 26.98 12.81
CA LEU A 128 -3.96 26.02 12.78
C LEU A 128 -3.37 25.86 11.37
N GLN A 129 -4.22 25.77 10.34
CA GLN A 129 -3.77 25.70 8.94
C GLN A 129 -2.94 26.91 8.53
N ASP A 130 -3.38 28.11 8.93
CA ASP A 130 -2.71 29.36 8.61
C ASP A 130 -1.41 29.48 9.42
N ALA A 131 -1.43 29.18 10.72
CA ALA A 131 -0.24 29.20 11.57
C ALA A 131 0.85 28.22 11.11
N ILE A 132 0.46 26.99 10.71
CA ILE A 132 1.39 26.00 10.15
C ILE A 132 1.94 26.50 8.81
N ALA A 133 1.10 27.05 7.92
CA ALA A 133 1.56 27.54 6.63
C ALA A 133 2.54 28.71 6.79
N ASP A 134 2.25 29.65 7.69
CA ASP A 134 3.12 30.80 7.97
C ASP A 134 4.47 30.35 8.55
N TRP A 135 4.46 29.42 9.50
CA TRP A 135 5.69 28.89 10.07
C TRP A 135 6.58 28.18 9.03
N LEU A 136 5.95 27.44 8.09
CA LEU A 136 6.65 26.72 7.02
C LEU A 136 7.25 27.64 5.94
N LEU A 137 6.86 28.92 5.88
CA LEU A 137 7.51 29.89 4.98
C LEU A 137 8.91 30.24 5.44
N ASP A 138 9.12 30.33 6.75
CA ASP A 138 10.37 30.76 7.36
C ASP A 138 11.26 29.59 7.81
N ASN A 139 10.69 28.38 7.93
CA ASN A 139 11.37 27.21 8.48
C ASN A 139 11.35 26.02 7.53
N LEU A 140 12.51 25.38 7.37
CA LEU A 140 12.62 24.14 6.59
C LEU A 140 12.11 22.96 7.42
N ALA A 141 11.00 22.38 6.99
CA ALA A 141 10.49 21.12 7.51
C ALA A 141 9.92 20.24 6.39
N PHE A 142 9.76 18.95 6.66
CA PHE A 142 9.17 18.00 5.72
C PHE A 142 7.84 17.46 6.26
N LEU A 143 6.81 17.47 5.42
CA LEU A 143 5.53 16.85 5.76
C LEU A 143 5.47 15.44 5.17
N VAL A 144 5.33 14.41 6.00
CA VAL A 144 5.18 13.01 5.57
C VAL A 144 3.78 12.53 5.95
N LEU A 145 2.92 12.36 4.95
CA LEU A 145 1.50 12.12 5.14
C LEU A 145 1.10 10.76 4.55
N ASP A 146 0.93 9.76 5.42
CA ASP A 146 0.47 8.44 5.02
C ASP A 146 -1.05 8.39 4.83
N ASN A 147 -1.51 7.44 4.02
CA ASN A 147 -2.91 7.19 3.69
C ASN A 147 -3.68 8.42 3.19
N ALA A 148 -3.01 9.29 2.43
CA ALA A 148 -3.55 10.56 1.96
C ALA A 148 -4.85 10.43 1.15
N HIS A 149 -5.06 9.29 0.48
CA HIS A 149 -6.31 8.97 -0.21
C HIS A 149 -7.58 9.04 0.66
N ARG A 150 -7.43 8.98 2.00
CA ARG A 150 -8.54 9.11 2.96
C ARG A 150 -8.81 10.56 3.38
N PHE A 151 -7.97 11.51 2.99
CA PHE A 151 -8.09 12.89 3.43
C PHE A 151 -9.34 13.59 2.85
N PRO A 152 -10.05 14.37 3.67
CA PRO A 152 -11.18 15.16 3.20
C PRO A 152 -10.74 16.22 2.19
N VAL A 153 -11.67 16.69 1.37
CA VAL A 153 -11.42 17.70 0.33
C VAL A 153 -10.75 18.95 0.91
N SER A 154 -11.21 19.45 2.06
CA SER A 154 -10.66 20.64 2.71
C SER A 154 -9.16 20.52 3.00
N LEU A 155 -8.73 19.37 3.56
CA LEU A 155 -7.32 19.13 3.83
C LEU A 155 -6.51 19.00 2.54
N ARG A 156 -7.06 18.32 1.52
CA ARG A 156 -6.40 18.19 0.21
C ARG A 156 -6.20 19.54 -0.49
N CYS A 157 -7.18 20.44 -0.41
CA CYS A 157 -7.06 21.81 -0.92
C CYS A 157 -6.04 22.64 -0.12
N TRP A 158 -5.92 22.42 1.20
CA TRP A 158 -4.89 23.08 2.00
C TRP A 158 -3.48 22.59 1.65
N LEU A 159 -3.28 21.27 1.51
CA LEU A 159 -2.01 20.70 1.02
C LEU A 159 -1.63 21.22 -0.37
N GLU A 160 -2.62 21.47 -1.22
CA GLU A 160 -2.40 22.08 -2.53
C GLU A 160 -1.91 23.53 -2.44
N LYS A 161 -2.40 24.32 -1.46
CA LYS A 161 -1.87 25.66 -1.19
C LYS A 161 -0.43 25.60 -0.70
N LEU A 162 -0.12 24.70 0.25
CA LEU A 162 1.24 24.49 0.75
C LEU A 162 2.20 24.10 -0.38
N HIS A 163 1.77 23.20 -1.27
CA HIS A 163 2.56 22.81 -2.43
C HIS A 163 2.86 23.99 -3.36
N LEU A 164 1.90 24.89 -3.58
CA LEU A 164 2.10 26.12 -4.37
C LEU A 164 3.05 27.12 -3.69
N GLN A 165 3.15 27.08 -2.35
CA GLN A 165 4.13 27.86 -1.57
C GLN A 165 5.54 27.24 -1.63
N GLY A 166 5.71 26.08 -2.28
CA GLY A 166 7.01 25.42 -2.40
C GLY A 166 7.34 24.49 -1.22
N GLN A 167 6.38 24.19 -0.36
CA GLN A 167 6.59 23.32 0.79
C GLN A 167 6.86 21.87 0.33
N PRO A 168 8.01 21.26 0.68
CA PRO A 168 8.26 19.86 0.37
C PRO A 168 7.39 18.93 1.23
N MET A 169 6.70 18.01 0.56
CA MET A 169 5.86 17.02 1.22
C MET A 169 5.87 15.67 0.51
N LEU A 170 5.77 14.60 1.27
CA LEU A 170 5.61 13.23 0.81
C LEU A 170 4.19 12.77 1.12
N LEU A 171 3.40 12.49 0.09
CA LEU A 171 2.09 11.86 0.23
C LEU A 171 2.20 10.38 -0.10
N LEU A 172 1.68 9.51 0.77
CA LEU A 172 1.55 8.08 0.48
C LEU A 172 0.08 7.70 0.38
N ALA A 173 -0.29 6.97 -0.67
CA ALA A 173 -1.69 6.68 -0.95
C ALA A 173 -1.92 5.30 -1.57
N THR A 174 -3.10 4.76 -1.28
CA THR A 174 -3.62 3.53 -1.90
C THR A 174 -4.71 3.94 -2.89
N PHE A 175 -4.43 3.83 -4.18
CA PHE A 175 -5.34 4.21 -5.27
C PHE A 175 -5.99 5.60 -5.10
N PRO A 176 -5.21 6.69 -4.97
CA PRO A 176 -5.75 8.02 -4.75
C PRO A 176 -6.63 8.47 -5.93
N PRO A 177 -7.62 9.34 -5.69
CA PRO A 177 -8.44 9.88 -6.77
C PRO A 177 -7.59 10.76 -7.69
N ALA A 178 -7.84 10.70 -8.99
CA ALA A 178 -7.11 11.48 -10.01
C ALA A 178 -7.56 12.96 -10.07
N ARG A 179 -7.49 13.67 -8.93
CA ARG A 179 -7.88 15.08 -8.78
C ARG A 179 -7.13 15.76 -7.63
N ASP A 180 -7.29 17.07 -7.52
CA ASP A 180 -6.72 17.91 -6.46
C ASP A 180 -5.19 17.76 -6.39
N ILE A 181 -4.60 17.81 -5.19
CA ILE A 181 -3.16 17.66 -4.98
C ILE A 181 -2.55 16.41 -5.64
N PHE A 182 -3.29 15.30 -5.76
CA PHE A 182 -2.74 14.05 -6.32
C PHE A 182 -2.38 14.14 -7.80
N LEU A 183 -3.02 15.03 -8.56
CA LEU A 183 -2.70 15.22 -9.99
C LEU A 183 -1.48 16.12 -10.19
N LYS A 184 -1.16 16.95 -9.19
CA LYS A 184 -0.09 17.96 -9.27
C LYS A 184 1.28 17.43 -8.87
N LEU A 185 1.30 16.35 -8.08
CA LEU A 185 2.55 15.78 -7.58
C LEU A 185 3.17 14.77 -8.54
N PRO A 186 4.50 14.80 -8.73
CA PRO A 186 5.21 13.70 -9.38
C PRO A 186 5.01 12.40 -8.60
N ARG A 187 4.81 11.30 -9.35
CA ARG A 187 4.42 9.99 -8.80
C ARG A 187 5.56 8.99 -8.85
N ILE A 188 5.71 8.23 -7.75
CA ILE A 188 6.45 6.97 -7.70
C ILE A 188 5.44 5.85 -7.45
N GLU A 189 5.39 4.86 -8.34
CA GLU A 189 4.61 3.64 -8.10
C GLU A 189 5.51 2.58 -7.52
N LEU A 190 5.10 2.00 -6.39
CA LEU A 190 5.83 0.90 -5.79
C LEU A 190 5.49 -0.38 -6.54
N GLU A 191 6.48 -0.91 -7.23
CA GLU A 191 6.40 -2.23 -7.86
C GLU A 191 6.34 -3.33 -6.78
N PRO A 192 5.75 -4.50 -7.09
CA PRO A 192 5.82 -5.67 -6.23
C PRO A 192 7.29 -6.01 -5.87
N LEU A 193 7.52 -6.48 -4.64
CA LEU A 193 8.86 -6.89 -4.25
C LEU A 193 9.31 -8.14 -5.02
N SER A 194 10.63 -8.30 -5.11
CA SER A 194 11.22 -9.50 -5.69
C SER A 194 10.83 -10.76 -4.90
N ASP A 195 10.74 -11.87 -5.62
CA ASP A 195 10.52 -13.21 -5.08
C ASP A 195 11.45 -13.56 -3.92
N ARG A 196 12.72 -13.16 -4.04
CA ARG A 196 13.72 -13.35 -2.98
C ARG A 196 13.35 -12.59 -1.71
N SER A 197 13.01 -11.31 -1.84
CA SER A 197 12.65 -10.45 -0.70
C SER A 197 11.37 -10.96 -0.02
N ILE A 198 10.39 -11.43 -0.78
CA ILE A 198 9.19 -12.03 -0.20
C ILE A 198 9.52 -13.29 0.59
N ARG A 199 10.40 -14.15 0.07
CA ARG A 199 10.83 -15.35 0.78
C ARG A 199 11.54 -15.02 2.08
N GLU A 200 12.41 -14.02 2.08
CA GLU A 200 13.09 -13.52 3.29
C GLU A 200 12.04 -13.04 4.32
N ILE A 201 11.07 -12.20 3.91
CA ILE A 201 9.98 -11.74 4.78
C ILE A 201 9.14 -12.91 5.35
N MET A 202 8.87 -13.94 4.55
CA MET A 202 8.12 -15.11 5.00
C MET A 202 8.91 -15.96 5.99
N GLN A 203 10.21 -16.11 5.76
CA GLN A 203 11.11 -16.84 6.67
C GLN A 203 11.22 -16.11 8.02
N ASP A 204 11.35 -14.79 8.00
CA ASP A 204 11.37 -13.96 9.21
C ASP A 204 10.07 -14.11 10.01
N GLU A 205 8.92 -14.07 9.35
CA GLU A 205 7.61 -14.26 10.00
C GLU A 205 7.44 -15.70 10.52
N ALA A 206 7.86 -16.70 9.76
CA ALA A 206 7.79 -18.10 10.18
C ALA A 206 8.68 -18.37 11.40
N ALA A 207 9.89 -17.84 11.40
CA ALA A 207 10.81 -17.89 12.53
C ALA A 207 10.20 -17.20 13.76
N ALA A 208 9.56 -16.04 13.59
CA ALA A 208 8.88 -15.33 14.69
C ALA A 208 7.72 -16.14 15.29
N LEU A 209 7.05 -16.98 14.49
CA LEU A 209 5.97 -17.87 14.92
C LEU A 209 6.46 -19.26 15.36
N GLY A 210 7.77 -19.54 15.26
CA GLY A 210 8.34 -20.86 15.56
C GLY A 210 7.89 -21.95 14.60
N LEU A 211 7.58 -21.60 13.35
CA LEU A 211 7.11 -22.50 12.30
C LEU A 211 8.24 -22.81 11.33
N GLU A 212 8.49 -24.10 11.07
CA GLU A 212 9.44 -24.55 10.06
C GLU A 212 8.70 -24.73 8.72
N LEU A 213 8.97 -23.85 7.75
CA LEU A 213 8.39 -23.95 6.42
C LEU A 213 9.22 -24.88 5.53
N SER A 214 8.58 -25.88 4.93
CA SER A 214 9.23 -26.65 3.86
C SER A 214 9.41 -25.78 2.60
N THR A 215 10.36 -26.15 1.75
CA THR A 215 10.62 -25.45 0.47
C THR A 215 9.40 -25.46 -0.46
N GLY A 216 8.62 -26.54 -0.46
CA GLY A 216 7.38 -26.66 -1.24
C GLY A 216 6.28 -25.73 -0.73
N GLN A 217 6.03 -25.72 0.58
CA GLN A 217 5.07 -24.80 1.21
C GLN A 217 5.45 -23.34 0.99
N SER A 218 6.74 -23.00 1.15
CA SER A 218 7.22 -21.64 0.92
C SER A 218 6.98 -21.18 -0.53
N ALA A 219 7.16 -22.05 -1.52
CA ALA A 219 6.92 -21.72 -2.92
C ALA A 219 5.44 -21.47 -3.23
N ASP A 220 4.54 -22.31 -2.73
CA ASP A 220 3.08 -22.16 -2.92
C ASP A 220 2.57 -20.87 -2.27
N MET A 221 2.96 -20.63 -1.02
CA MET A 221 2.60 -19.41 -0.30
C MET A 221 3.17 -18.14 -0.95
N GLN A 222 4.37 -18.22 -1.53
CA GLN A 222 4.97 -17.12 -2.26
C GLN A 222 4.17 -16.77 -3.53
N GLN A 223 3.67 -17.78 -4.27
CA GLN A 223 2.79 -17.55 -5.42
C GLN A 223 1.50 -16.83 -5.02
N ARG A 224 0.96 -17.11 -3.83
CA ARG A 224 -0.23 -16.42 -3.30
C ARG A 224 0.05 -14.95 -2.93
N ALA A 225 1.28 -14.62 -2.53
CA ALA A 225 1.64 -13.27 -2.08
C ALA A 225 1.95 -12.30 -3.23
N VAL A 226 2.38 -12.78 -4.39
CA VAL A 226 2.66 -11.98 -5.62
C VAL A 226 3.45 -10.69 -5.35
N GLY A 227 4.54 -10.77 -4.59
CA GLY A 227 5.36 -9.58 -4.31
C GLY A 227 4.79 -8.60 -3.28
N ASN A 228 3.69 -8.92 -2.60
CA ASN A 228 3.08 -8.09 -1.55
C ASN A 228 3.55 -8.50 -0.14
N PRO A 229 4.30 -7.65 0.59
CA PRO A 229 4.82 -7.95 1.93
C PRO A 229 3.75 -8.31 2.96
N MET A 230 2.61 -7.61 2.94
CA MET A 230 1.52 -7.86 3.89
C MET A 230 0.88 -9.21 3.64
N LEU A 231 0.65 -9.58 2.36
CA LEU A 231 0.10 -10.89 2.01
C LEU A 231 1.09 -12.00 2.36
N ALA A 232 2.39 -11.78 2.15
CA ALA A 232 3.43 -12.74 2.53
C ALA A 232 3.37 -13.09 4.03
N ARG A 233 3.35 -12.08 4.92
CA ARG A 233 3.20 -12.30 6.36
C ARG A 233 1.86 -12.93 6.72
N ARG A 234 0.79 -12.52 6.04
CA ARG A 234 -0.56 -13.04 6.28
C ARG A 234 -0.67 -14.53 5.94
N VAL A 235 -0.15 -14.97 4.81
CA VAL A 235 -0.23 -16.39 4.39
C VAL A 235 0.51 -17.29 5.38
N VAL A 236 1.67 -16.87 5.89
CA VAL A 236 2.40 -17.61 6.93
C VAL A 236 1.59 -17.71 8.22
N ARG A 237 0.90 -16.62 8.61
CA ARG A 237 -0.02 -16.64 9.78
C ARG A 237 -1.24 -17.53 9.56
N GLU A 238 -1.79 -17.56 8.34
CA GLU A 238 -2.90 -18.45 7.98
C GLU A 238 -2.49 -19.92 8.12
N GLU A 239 -1.30 -20.28 7.65
CA GLU A 239 -0.73 -21.63 7.82
C GLU A 239 -0.56 -21.99 9.30
N TYR A 240 0.02 -21.07 10.09
CA TYR A 240 0.18 -21.27 11.53
C TYR A 240 -1.17 -21.52 12.25
N LEU A 241 -2.24 -20.90 11.76
CA LEU A 241 -3.60 -21.07 12.28
C LEU A 241 -4.32 -22.31 11.72
N GLY A 242 -3.72 -23.04 10.77
CA GLY A 242 -4.32 -24.19 10.11
C GLY A 242 -5.49 -23.82 9.20
N LEU A 243 -5.52 -22.60 8.66
CA LEU A 243 -6.56 -22.14 7.75
C LEU A 243 -6.24 -22.56 6.32
N GLU A 244 -7.10 -23.37 5.70
CA GLU A 244 -6.97 -23.73 4.28
C GLU A 244 -7.15 -22.49 3.39
N GLY A 245 -6.05 -21.99 2.84
CA GLY A 245 -6.00 -20.81 1.99
C GLY A 245 -6.51 -21.06 0.57
N ASN A 246 -7.83 -21.24 0.41
CA ASN A 246 -8.42 -21.61 -0.87
C ASN A 246 -8.66 -20.44 -1.87
N ASN A 247 -8.26 -19.20 -1.55
CA ASN A 247 -8.48 -18.05 -2.43
C ASN A 247 -7.18 -17.26 -2.70
N TYR A 248 -6.90 -17.03 -3.98
CA TYR A 248 -5.91 -16.05 -4.43
C TYR A 248 -6.47 -14.65 -4.17
N ASP A 249 -5.96 -13.96 -3.15
CA ASP A 249 -6.42 -12.63 -2.72
C ASP A 249 -5.92 -11.48 -3.63
N HIS A 250 -5.22 -11.79 -4.73
CA HIS A 250 -4.64 -10.79 -5.61
C HIS A 250 -5.65 -10.28 -6.66
N THR A 251 -5.65 -8.97 -6.90
CA THR A 251 -6.46 -8.34 -7.96
C THR A 251 -5.71 -8.20 -9.29
N GLN A 252 -4.57 -8.87 -9.48
CA GLN A 252 -3.85 -8.82 -10.75
C GLN A 252 -4.73 -9.37 -11.87
N TRP A 253 -5.01 -8.51 -12.85
CA TRP A 253 -5.73 -8.86 -14.05
C TRP A 253 -4.97 -9.94 -14.80
N ILE A 254 -5.60 -11.09 -15.00
CA ILE A 254 -5.11 -12.06 -15.98
C ILE A 254 -5.12 -11.35 -17.34
N ASP A 255 -3.96 -11.21 -17.96
CA ASP A 255 -3.87 -10.72 -19.34
C ASP A 255 -4.64 -11.69 -20.24
N GLY A 256 -5.83 -11.29 -20.69
CA GLY A 256 -6.67 -12.08 -21.60
C GLY A 256 -6.19 -12.03 -23.06
N THR A 257 -5.15 -11.26 -23.35
CA THR A 257 -4.59 -11.13 -24.70
C THR A 257 -4.17 -12.47 -25.32
N PRO A 258 -3.50 -13.40 -24.60
CA PRO A 258 -3.15 -14.71 -25.15
C PRO A 258 -4.38 -15.54 -25.55
N LEU A 259 -5.47 -15.49 -24.77
CA LEU A 259 -6.71 -16.18 -25.10
C LEU A 259 -7.36 -15.59 -26.36
N LEU A 260 -7.39 -14.26 -26.49
CA LEU A 260 -7.93 -13.58 -27.66
C LEU A 260 -7.11 -13.91 -28.92
N ILE A 261 -5.77 -13.94 -28.82
CA ILE A 261 -4.88 -14.36 -29.91
C ILE A 261 -5.15 -15.83 -30.31
N ALA A 262 -5.36 -16.73 -29.35
CA ALA A 262 -5.68 -18.13 -29.63
C ALA A 262 -7.00 -18.28 -30.41
N VAL A 263 -8.03 -17.52 -30.04
CA VAL A 263 -9.32 -17.48 -30.76
C VAL A 263 -9.14 -16.96 -32.19
N LEU A 264 -8.33 -15.91 -32.38
CA LEU A 264 -7.99 -15.38 -33.70
C LEU A 264 -7.28 -16.42 -34.58
N MET A 265 -6.34 -17.18 -34.03
CA MET A 265 -5.65 -18.26 -34.74
C MET A 265 -6.62 -19.38 -35.15
N CYS A 266 -7.61 -19.72 -34.31
CA CYS A 266 -8.63 -20.70 -34.63
C CYS A 266 -9.47 -20.30 -35.86
N PHE A 267 -9.90 -19.04 -35.95
CA PHE A 267 -10.65 -18.53 -37.12
C PHE A 267 -9.79 -18.46 -38.38
N MET A 268 -8.48 -18.23 -38.24
CA MET A 268 -7.53 -18.31 -39.35
C MET A 268 -7.42 -19.75 -39.88
N ILE A 269 -7.40 -20.76 -39.01
CA ILE A 269 -7.39 -22.18 -39.40
C ILE A 269 -8.69 -22.56 -40.12
N LEU A 270 -9.84 -22.13 -39.62
CA LEU A 270 -11.15 -22.37 -40.27
C LEU A 270 -11.19 -21.83 -41.71
N ARG A 271 -10.52 -20.71 -41.97
CA ARG A 271 -10.36 -20.16 -43.31
C ARG A 271 -9.58 -21.12 -44.24
N PHE A 272 -8.48 -21.68 -43.76
CA PHE A 272 -7.69 -22.66 -44.54
C PHE A 272 -8.45 -23.97 -44.77
N LEU A 273 -9.22 -24.43 -43.77
CA LEU A 273 -10.11 -25.58 -43.95
C LEU A 273 -11.21 -25.31 -44.98
N GLY A 274 -11.80 -24.12 -44.98
CA GLY A 274 -12.80 -23.72 -45.98
C GLY A 274 -12.25 -23.75 -47.40
N LEU A 275 -11.00 -23.31 -47.61
CA LEU A 275 -10.30 -23.46 -48.88
C LEU A 275 -10.07 -24.93 -49.23
N GLY A 276 -9.60 -25.73 -48.27
CA GLY A 276 -9.32 -27.16 -48.49
C GLY A 276 -10.57 -28.00 -48.84
N PHE A 277 -11.73 -27.68 -48.26
CA PHE A 277 -13.00 -28.35 -48.52
C PHE A 277 -13.81 -27.72 -49.67
N ASN A 278 -13.25 -26.72 -50.38
CA ASN A 278 -13.96 -25.94 -51.40
C ASN A 278 -15.30 -25.37 -50.92
N ASN A 279 -15.40 -25.06 -49.62
CA ASN A 279 -16.60 -24.52 -48.98
C ASN A 279 -16.43 -23.01 -48.80
N THR A 280 -17.02 -22.25 -49.72
CA THR A 280 -17.00 -20.80 -49.74
C THR A 280 -17.65 -20.16 -48.51
N SER A 281 -18.69 -20.78 -47.95
CA SER A 281 -19.34 -20.29 -46.74
C SER A 281 -18.42 -20.36 -45.52
N LEU A 282 -17.68 -21.46 -45.35
CA LEU A 282 -16.75 -21.62 -44.23
C LEU A 282 -15.56 -20.65 -44.33
N TYR A 283 -15.05 -20.46 -45.56
CA TYR A 283 -13.98 -19.50 -45.85
C TYR A 283 -14.39 -18.05 -45.52
N LEU A 284 -15.58 -17.64 -45.99
CA LEU A 284 -16.12 -16.30 -45.76
C LEU A 284 -16.42 -16.07 -44.27
N LEU A 285 -17.02 -17.04 -43.59
CA LEU A 285 -17.34 -16.94 -42.17
C LEU A 285 -16.07 -16.78 -41.31
N GLY A 286 -15.04 -17.59 -41.54
CA GLY A 286 -13.76 -17.47 -40.84
C GLY A 286 -13.08 -16.11 -41.10
N GLY A 287 -13.14 -15.61 -42.33
CA GLY A 287 -12.62 -14.29 -42.70
C GLY A 287 -13.34 -13.14 -41.99
N ILE A 288 -14.68 -13.14 -42.01
CA ILE A 288 -15.51 -12.10 -41.37
C ILE A 288 -15.27 -12.09 -39.86
N LEU A 289 -15.25 -13.25 -39.21
CA LEU A 289 -15.07 -13.31 -37.76
C LEU A 289 -13.67 -12.86 -37.30
N THR A 290 -12.63 -13.21 -38.05
CA THR A 290 -11.25 -12.75 -37.80
C THR A 290 -11.18 -11.22 -37.80
N VAL A 291 -11.80 -10.58 -38.81
CA VAL A 291 -11.84 -9.11 -38.93
C VAL A 291 -12.68 -8.49 -37.81
N ALA A 292 -13.85 -9.06 -37.49
CA ALA A 292 -14.72 -8.58 -36.43
C ALA A 292 -14.02 -8.58 -35.06
N ILE A 293 -13.34 -9.69 -34.71
CA ILE A 293 -12.55 -9.79 -33.46
C ILE A 293 -11.37 -8.80 -33.46
N GLY A 294 -10.72 -8.61 -34.62
CA GLY A 294 -9.66 -7.61 -34.77
C GLY A 294 -10.14 -6.17 -34.52
N ILE A 295 -11.34 -5.82 -35.01
CA ILE A 295 -11.97 -4.52 -34.77
C ILE A 295 -12.36 -4.36 -33.29
N VAL A 296 -12.96 -5.39 -32.70
CA VAL A 296 -13.31 -5.39 -31.26
C VAL A 296 -12.06 -5.20 -30.41
N ARG A 297 -10.95 -5.86 -30.75
CA ARG A 297 -9.65 -5.65 -30.10
C ARG A 297 -9.22 -4.18 -30.21
N LEU A 298 -9.20 -3.62 -31.42
CA LEU A 298 -8.81 -2.22 -31.62
C LEU A 298 -9.70 -1.27 -30.80
N MET A 299 -11.00 -1.50 -30.76
CA MET A 299 -11.93 -0.70 -29.95
C MET A 299 -11.68 -0.83 -28.45
N ILE A 300 -11.46 -2.05 -27.93
CA ILE A 300 -11.15 -2.29 -26.51
C ILE A 300 -9.83 -1.60 -26.11
N TYR A 301 -8.83 -1.60 -26.99
CA TYR A 301 -7.57 -0.90 -26.74
C TYR A 301 -7.65 0.62 -26.93
N SER A 302 -8.54 1.12 -27.81
CA SER A 302 -8.72 2.55 -28.05
C SER A 302 -9.65 3.23 -27.05
N LEU A 303 -10.46 2.47 -26.31
CA LEU A 303 -11.26 3.01 -25.22
C LEU A 303 -10.32 3.50 -24.11
N PRO A 304 -10.30 4.81 -23.80
CA PRO A 304 -9.54 5.28 -22.66
C PRO A 304 -10.11 4.59 -21.41
N ARG A 305 -9.34 3.68 -20.83
CA ARG A 305 -9.65 3.07 -19.53
C ARG A 305 -9.52 4.18 -18.47
N GLN A 306 -10.54 5.03 -18.37
CA GLN A 306 -10.61 6.08 -17.35
C GLN A 306 -10.85 5.43 -15.99
N SER A 307 -9.78 4.91 -15.38
CA SER A 307 -9.78 4.73 -13.94
C SER A 307 -9.71 6.13 -13.32
N ASN A 308 -10.75 6.55 -12.60
CA ASN A 308 -10.73 7.77 -11.77
C ASN A 308 -9.73 7.70 -10.59
N ARG A 309 -8.94 6.63 -10.51
CA ARG A 309 -7.95 6.36 -9.48
C ARG A 309 -6.59 6.10 -10.10
N LEU A 310 -5.57 6.75 -9.54
CA LEU A 310 -4.18 6.60 -9.96
C LEU A 310 -3.61 5.29 -9.40
N GLY A 311 -2.74 4.64 -10.20
CA GLY A 311 -2.05 3.41 -9.83
C GLY A 311 -2.94 2.16 -9.77
N ARG A 312 -3.98 2.12 -10.59
CA ARG A 312 -4.89 0.98 -10.75
C ARG A 312 -4.95 0.54 -12.20
#